data_AF-U4VKU6-F1
#
_entry.id   AF-U4VKU6-F1
#
_cell.length_a   1.000
_cell.length_b   1.000
_cell.length_c   1.000
_cell.angle_alpha   90.00
_cell.angle_beta   90.00
_cell.angle_gamma   90.00
#
_symmetry.space_group_name_H-M   'P 1'
#
loop_
_entity.id
_entity.type
_entity.pdbx_description
1 polymer ?
#
loop_
_entity_poly.entity_id
_entity_poly.type
_entity_poly.pdbx_seq_one_letter_code
_entity_poly.pdbx_strand_id
1 'polypeptide(L)'
;MPSGASNQAAAYRLSTEVAATLRRSGIKANNIAIENYPVESPDAAAPIRISYYAITAGTTPCGRWPDDLASTPENKHYANFGCASQNNLAAQVANPADLLGPRTMTPIDSDRATARLNGNQGYVKMSPAQTQNWREPRSQQAEY
;
A
#
# COMPACT_ATOMS: atom_id res chain seq x y z
N MET A 1 -7.59 14.40 18.22
CA MET A 1 -8.37 15.57 17.80
C MET A 1 -8.31 16.66 18.86
N PRO A 2 -8.31 17.94 18.46
CA PRO A 2 -8.26 19.04 19.41
C PRO A 2 -9.53 19.10 20.26
N SER A 3 -9.38 19.48 21.53
CA SER A 3 -10.48 19.82 22.45
C SER A 3 -10.23 21.19 23.08
N GLY A 4 -11.29 21.98 23.24
CA GLY A 4 -11.27 23.35 23.77
C GLY A 4 -11.12 24.44 22.72
N ALA A 5 -10.89 24.09 21.46
CA ALA A 5 -10.76 25.04 20.34
C ALA A 5 -12.11 25.37 19.67
N SER A 6 -12.19 26.54 19.04
CA SER A 6 -13.34 27.06 18.30
C SER A 6 -13.80 26.11 17.19
N ASN A 7 -12.88 25.35 16.62
CA ASN A 7 -13.14 24.37 15.56
C ASN A 7 -13.41 22.94 16.08
N GLN A 8 -13.56 22.71 17.39
CA GLN A 8 -13.72 21.36 17.97
C GLN A 8 -14.85 20.55 17.32
N ALA A 9 -16.02 21.17 17.10
CA ALA A 9 -17.16 20.48 16.49
C ALA A 9 -16.89 20.06 15.03
N ALA A 10 -16.17 20.89 14.28
CA ALA A 10 -15.72 20.55 12.93
C ALA A 10 -14.65 19.44 12.96
N ALA A 11 -13.69 19.54 13.88
CA ALA A 11 -12.64 18.54 14.05
C ALA A 11 -13.20 17.17 14.45
N TYR A 12 -14.25 17.12 15.28
CA TYR A 12 -14.95 15.88 15.62
C TYR A 12 -15.56 15.22 14.38
N ARG A 13 -16.35 15.96 13.59
CA ARG A 13 -16.96 15.46 12.35
C ARG A 13 -15.93 14.97 11.34
N LEU A 14 -14.83 15.71 11.15
CA LEU A 14 -13.75 15.30 10.27
C LEU A 14 -13.02 14.06 10.81
N SER A 15 -12.85 13.92 12.13
CA SER A 15 -12.20 12.74 12.70
C SER A 15 -12.98 11.45 12.46
N THR A 16 -14.31 11.49 12.50
CA THR A 16 -15.16 10.34 12.19
C THR A 16 -15.14 10.01 10.70
N GLU A 17 -15.08 11.01 9.82
CA GLU A 17 -14.93 10.83 8.38
C GLU A 17 -13.56 10.23 8.01
N VAL A 18 -12.48 10.70 8.66
CA VAL A 18 -11.14 10.12 8.52
C VAL A 18 -11.16 8.65 8.93
N ALA A 19 -11.72 8.32 10.09
CA ALA A 19 -11.84 6.93 10.53
C ALA A 19 -12.68 6.07 9.56
N ALA A 20 -13.78 6.60 9.03
CA ALA A 20 -14.58 5.92 8.02
C ALA A 20 -13.80 5.67 6.72
N THR A 21 -13.00 6.64 6.28
CA THR A 21 -12.14 6.52 5.11
C THR A 21 -11.07 5.45 5.30
N LEU A 22 -10.36 5.46 6.44
CA LEU A 22 -9.36 4.45 6.80
C LEU A 22 -9.98 3.03 6.81
N ARG A 23 -11.20 2.89 7.33
CA ARG A 23 -11.94 1.61 7.31
C ARG A 23 -12.28 1.15 5.89
N ARG A 24 -12.75 2.06 5.02
CA ARG A 24 -13.00 1.75 3.60
C ARG A 24 -11.73 1.34 2.87
N SER A 25 -10.58 1.85 3.28
CA SER A 25 -9.25 1.44 2.79
C SER A 25 -8.74 0.11 3.37
N GLY A 26 -9.53 -0.58 4.23
CA GLY A 26 -9.20 -1.91 4.74
C GLY A 26 -8.58 -1.93 6.15
N ILE A 27 -8.44 -0.79 6.82
CA ILE A 27 -7.93 -0.75 8.19
C ILE A 27 -9.03 -1.23 9.16
N LYS A 28 -8.71 -2.24 9.97
CA LYS A 28 -9.64 -2.79 10.97
C LYS A 28 -10.01 -1.72 12.00
N ALA A 29 -11.27 -1.72 12.43
CA ALA A 29 -11.80 -0.78 13.42
C ALA A 29 -10.95 -0.72 14.70
N ASN A 30 -10.53 -1.89 15.19
CA ASN A 30 -9.75 -2.02 16.42
C ASN A 30 -8.31 -1.50 16.29
N ASN A 31 -7.86 -1.13 15.09
CA ASN A 31 -6.56 -0.51 14.82
C ASN A 31 -6.68 1.02 14.67
N ILE A 32 -7.85 1.60 14.92
CA ILE A 32 -8.09 3.04 14.83
C ILE A 32 -8.50 3.56 16.21
N ALA A 33 -7.69 4.46 16.76
CA ALA A 33 -8.00 5.18 18.00
C ALA A 33 -8.17 6.67 17.70
N ILE A 34 -9.18 7.29 18.31
CA ILE A 34 -9.40 8.73 18.26
C ILE A 34 -9.25 9.26 19.68
N GLU A 35 -8.18 10.00 19.92
CA GLU A 35 -7.87 10.58 21.23
C GLU A 35 -7.99 12.09 21.20
N ASN A 36 -8.35 12.70 22.34
CA ASN A 36 -8.43 14.15 22.46
C ASN A 36 -7.11 14.73 22.96
N TYR A 37 -6.75 15.92 22.49
CA TYR A 37 -5.66 16.71 23.06
C TYR A 37 -6.16 18.13 23.38
N PRO A 38 -5.83 18.69 24.55
CA PRO A 38 -6.24 20.03 24.93
C PRO A 38 -5.50 21.09 24.10
N VAL A 39 -6.18 22.20 23.84
CA VAL A 39 -5.62 23.37 23.16
C VAL A 39 -5.56 24.53 24.16
N GLU A 40 -4.45 25.25 24.19
CA GLU A 40 -4.21 26.33 25.17
C GLU A 40 -5.07 27.57 24.91
N SER A 41 -5.33 27.89 23.64
CA SER A 41 -6.15 29.02 23.23
C SER A 41 -7.45 28.54 22.57
N PRO A 42 -8.62 28.93 23.10
CA PRO A 42 -9.92 28.59 22.51
C PRO A 42 -10.10 29.14 21.08
N ASP A 43 -9.45 30.24 20.74
CA ASP A 43 -9.57 30.85 19.41
C ASP A 43 -8.68 30.17 18.35
N ALA A 44 -7.82 29.22 18.76
CA ALA A 44 -6.91 28.55 17.85
C ALA A 44 -7.64 27.61 16.88
N ALA A 45 -7.28 27.67 15.59
CA ALA A 45 -7.69 26.70 14.58
C ALA A 45 -6.83 25.42 14.69
N ALA A 46 -7.00 24.67 15.77
CA ALA A 46 -6.15 23.52 16.08
C ALA A 46 -6.35 22.34 15.08
N PRO A 47 -5.28 21.67 14.62
CA PRO A 47 -5.38 20.65 13.57
C PRO A 47 -5.76 19.26 14.09
N ILE A 48 -6.29 18.41 13.21
CA ILE A 48 -6.32 16.96 13.46
C ILE A 48 -4.91 16.40 13.26
N ARG A 49 -4.42 15.61 14.21
CA ARG A 49 -3.13 14.92 14.13
C ARG A 49 -3.39 13.44 13.81
N ILE A 50 -2.66 12.91 12.83
CA ILE A 50 -2.71 11.49 12.45
C ILE A 50 -1.32 10.91 12.69
N SER A 51 -1.25 9.83 13.46
CA SER A 51 -0.02 9.08 13.73
C SER A 51 -0.25 7.62 13.40
N TYR A 52 0.74 6.97 12.80
CA TYR A 52 0.68 5.57 12.41
C TYR A 52 2.06 4.94 12.47
N TYR A 53 2.10 3.61 12.59
CA TYR A 53 3.34 2.86 12.46
C TYR A 53 3.67 2.68 10.98
N ALA A 54 4.87 3.10 10.60
CA ALA A 54 5.44 2.83 9.29
C ALA A 54 6.65 1.90 9.47
N ILE A 55 6.76 0.91 8.60
CA ILE A 55 7.93 0.06 8.49
C ILE A 55 8.64 0.38 7.19
N THR A 56 9.97 0.27 7.19
CA THR A 56 10.81 0.43 6.00
C THR A 56 11.81 -0.71 5.94
N ALA A 57 12.18 -1.14 4.73
CA ALA A 57 13.27 -2.09 4.58
C ALA A 57 14.58 -1.34 4.83
N GLY A 58 15.37 -1.82 5.79
CA GLY A 58 16.62 -1.20 6.19
C GLY A 58 17.72 -2.23 6.32
N THR A 59 18.95 -1.80 6.07
CA THR A 59 20.16 -2.59 6.28
C THR A 59 21.21 -1.72 6.99
N THR A 60 22.31 -2.32 7.42
CA THR A 60 23.43 -1.54 7.96
C THR A 60 24.21 -0.84 6.83
N PRO A 61 24.82 0.33 7.11
CA PRO A 61 25.71 0.96 6.14
C PRO A 61 26.83 0.02 5.71
N CYS A 62 27.19 0.06 4.43
CA CYS A 62 28.31 -0.71 3.93
C CYS A 62 29.66 -0.18 4.47
N GLY A 63 30.65 -1.07 4.48
CA GLY A 63 32.00 -0.76 4.93
C GLY A 63 32.80 0.08 3.92
N ARG A 64 34.13 -0.01 4.02
CA ARG A 64 35.05 0.69 3.13
C ARG A 64 35.03 0.09 1.72
N TRP A 65 35.36 0.91 0.72
CA TRP A 65 35.50 0.52 -0.68
C TRP A 65 36.99 0.61 -1.05
N PRO A 66 37.77 -0.45 -0.80
CA PRO A 66 39.23 -0.38 -0.90
C PRO A 66 39.74 -0.29 -2.35
N ASP A 67 38.97 -0.79 -3.31
CA ASP A 67 39.36 -0.93 -4.71
C ASP A 67 38.37 -0.19 -5.64
N ASP A 68 38.81 0.13 -6.86
CA ASP A 68 37.94 0.66 -7.92
C ASP A 68 36.95 -0.42 -8.40
N LEU A 69 35.65 -0.09 -8.38
CA LEU A 69 34.56 -0.96 -8.81
C LEU A 69 34.64 -1.37 -10.29
N ALA A 70 35.29 -0.57 -11.13
CA ALA A 70 35.47 -0.87 -12.55
C ALA A 70 36.62 -1.87 -12.82
N SER A 71 37.47 -2.13 -11.83
CA SER A 71 38.61 -3.04 -11.97
C SER A 71 38.22 -4.48 -11.64
N THR A 72 37.80 -5.23 -12.67
CA THR A 72 37.36 -6.64 -12.51
C THR A 72 38.17 -7.66 -13.34
N PRO A 73 39.52 -7.65 -13.33
CA PRO A 73 40.31 -8.56 -14.18
C PRO A 73 40.09 -10.05 -13.86
N GLU A 74 39.75 -10.40 -12.62
CA GLU A 74 39.49 -11.77 -12.20
C GLU A 74 37.99 -12.16 -12.27
N ASN A 75 37.10 -11.26 -12.71
CA ASN A 75 35.64 -11.46 -12.70
C ASN A 75 35.07 -11.91 -11.33
N LYS A 76 35.65 -11.38 -10.23
CA LYS A 76 35.19 -11.66 -8.86
C LYS A 76 34.27 -10.55 -8.37
N HIS A 77 33.45 -10.89 -7.39
CA HIS A 77 32.69 -9.89 -6.64
C HIS A 77 33.62 -8.89 -5.93
N TYR A 78 33.28 -7.60 -6.01
CA TYR A 78 33.98 -6.56 -5.25
C TYR A 78 33.72 -6.70 -3.74
N ALA A 79 34.60 -6.12 -2.91
CA ALA A 79 34.63 -6.33 -1.46
C ALA A 79 33.26 -6.19 -0.75
N ASN A 80 32.43 -5.22 -1.16
CA ASN A 80 31.11 -4.97 -0.56
C ASN A 80 29.91 -5.48 -1.38
N PHE A 81 30.11 -6.38 -2.35
CA PHE A 81 29.04 -6.80 -3.27
C PHE A 81 27.76 -7.25 -2.56
N GLY A 82 27.88 -8.09 -1.54
CA GLY A 82 26.72 -8.56 -0.77
C GLY A 82 26.00 -7.44 -0.01
N CYS A 83 26.75 -6.52 0.61
CA CYS A 83 26.16 -5.40 1.35
C CYS A 83 25.47 -4.41 0.40
N ALA A 84 26.12 -4.07 -0.71
CA ALA A 84 25.59 -3.17 -1.72
C ALA A 84 24.31 -3.74 -2.35
N SER A 85 24.31 -5.03 -2.66
CA SER A 85 23.14 -5.74 -3.19
C SER A 85 21.97 -5.71 -2.21
N GLN A 86 22.22 -5.91 -0.92
CA GLN A 86 21.17 -5.82 0.12
C GLN A 86 20.64 -4.40 0.31
N ASN A 87 21.51 -3.38 0.30
CA ASN A 87 21.09 -1.98 0.35
C ASN A 87 20.21 -1.61 -0.86
N ASN A 88 20.62 -2.04 -2.06
CA ASN A 88 19.84 -1.83 -3.27
C ASN A 88 18.50 -2.57 -3.24
N LEU A 89 18.46 -3.79 -2.70
CA LEU A 89 17.22 -4.53 -2.53
C LEU A 89 16.30 -3.78 -1.55
N ALA A 90 16.80 -3.37 -0.39
CA ALA A 90 16.04 -2.61 0.58
C ALA A 90 15.46 -1.31 -0.01
N ALA A 91 16.23 -0.59 -0.84
CA ALA A 91 15.76 0.61 -1.53
C ALA A 91 14.69 0.32 -2.60
N GLN A 92 14.67 -0.88 -3.18
CA GLN A 92 13.70 -1.29 -4.21
C GLN A 92 12.42 -1.91 -3.63
N VAL A 93 12.40 -2.27 -2.34
CA VAL A 93 11.25 -2.90 -1.69
C VAL A 93 10.12 -1.88 -1.54
N ALA A 94 9.05 -2.07 -2.33
CA ALA A 94 7.87 -1.22 -2.28
C ALA A 94 7.01 -1.43 -1.02
N ASN A 95 6.87 -2.70 -0.58
CA ASN A 95 6.16 -3.06 0.64
C ASN A 95 7.03 -3.95 1.54
N PRO A 96 7.63 -3.42 2.60
CA PRO A 96 8.49 -4.21 3.49
C PRO A 96 7.74 -5.30 4.27
N ALA A 97 6.42 -5.24 4.38
CA ALA A 97 5.64 -6.31 4.99
C ALA A 97 5.73 -7.63 4.21
N ASP A 98 6.00 -7.57 2.90
CA ASP A 98 6.12 -8.76 2.03
C ASP A 98 7.35 -9.63 2.41
N LEU A 99 8.32 -9.07 3.13
CA LEU A 99 9.49 -9.81 3.65
C LEU A 99 9.18 -10.60 4.92
N LEU A 100 8.10 -10.26 5.64
CA LEU A 100 7.68 -10.96 6.86
C LEU A 100 6.77 -12.15 6.54
N GLY A 101 6.11 -12.12 5.38
CA GLY A 101 5.27 -13.20 4.91
C GLY A 101 4.62 -12.90 3.56
N PRO A 102 4.09 -13.94 2.88
CA PRO A 102 3.41 -13.75 1.62
C PRO A 102 2.13 -12.92 1.82
N ARG A 103 1.92 -11.94 0.93
CA ARG A 103 0.64 -11.24 0.81
C ARG A 103 -0.49 -12.20 0.46
N THR A 104 -1.71 -11.88 0.91
CA THR A 104 -2.90 -12.59 0.43
C THR A 104 -2.99 -12.46 -1.08
N MET A 105 -3.12 -13.60 -1.76
CA MET A 105 -3.33 -13.64 -3.19
C MET A 105 -4.68 -13.01 -3.52
N THR A 106 -4.68 -12.06 -4.46
CA THR A 106 -5.93 -11.59 -5.06
C THR A 106 -6.45 -12.65 -6.03
N PRO A 107 -7.77 -12.73 -6.26
CA PRO A 107 -8.31 -13.55 -7.34
C PRO A 107 -7.63 -13.25 -8.68
N ILE A 108 -7.58 -14.24 -9.56
CA ILE A 108 -7.05 -14.06 -10.90
C ILE A 108 -7.90 -13.04 -11.67
N ASP A 109 -7.23 -12.06 -12.28
CA ASP A 109 -7.82 -11.21 -13.30
C ASP A 109 -7.78 -11.97 -14.62
N SER A 110 -8.87 -12.69 -14.91
CA SER A 110 -8.98 -13.58 -16.07
C SER A 110 -8.77 -12.84 -17.37
N ASP A 111 -9.18 -11.58 -17.46
CA ASP A 111 -9.18 -10.83 -18.72
C ASP A 111 -7.76 -10.37 -19.04
N ARG A 112 -7.04 -9.81 -18.05
CA ARG A 112 -5.63 -9.46 -18.18
C ARG A 112 -4.75 -10.68 -18.43
N ALA A 113 -5.00 -11.78 -17.71
CA ALA A 113 -4.23 -13.01 -17.85
C ALA A 113 -4.45 -13.65 -19.23
N THR A 114 -5.70 -13.71 -19.69
CA THR A 114 -6.05 -14.24 -21.02
C THR A 114 -5.39 -13.40 -22.11
N ALA A 115 -5.46 -12.07 -22.05
CA ALA A 115 -4.82 -11.19 -23.03
C ALA A 115 -3.28 -11.39 -23.12
N ARG A 116 -2.62 -11.63 -21.97
CA ARG A 116 -1.17 -11.89 -21.94
C ARG A 116 -0.79 -13.27 -22.48
N LEU A 117 -1.60 -14.29 -22.23
CA LEU A 117 -1.35 -15.65 -22.73
C LEU A 117 -1.64 -15.79 -24.23
N ASN A 118 -2.64 -15.05 -24.72
CA ASN A 118 -3.15 -15.20 -26.08
C ASN A 118 -2.51 -14.26 -27.12
N GLY A 119 -1.72 -13.26 -26.68
CA GLY A 119 -1.17 -12.23 -27.56
C GLY A 119 -2.25 -11.53 -28.41
N ASN A 120 -1.87 -10.92 -29.54
CA ASN A 120 -2.80 -10.33 -30.51
C ASN A 120 -3.62 -11.38 -31.30
N GLN A 121 -3.59 -12.66 -30.90
CA GLN A 121 -4.13 -13.77 -31.70
C GLN A 121 -5.10 -14.70 -30.94
N GLY A 122 -5.42 -14.49 -29.66
CA GLY A 122 -6.25 -15.48 -28.95
C GLY A 122 -7.54 -14.94 -28.37
N TYR A 123 -8.62 -15.46 -28.96
CA TYR A 123 -9.93 -15.78 -28.40
C TYR A 123 -10.54 -14.75 -27.42
N VAL A 124 -11.44 -13.93 -27.98
CA VAL A 124 -12.57 -13.38 -27.23
C VAL A 124 -13.37 -14.59 -26.72
N LYS A 125 -13.25 -14.96 -25.45
CA LYS A 125 -14.19 -15.91 -24.86
C LYS A 125 -15.54 -15.22 -24.71
N MET A 126 -16.36 -15.28 -25.75
CA MET A 126 -17.79 -15.47 -25.54
C MET A 126 -17.92 -16.80 -24.79
N SER A 127 -18.21 -16.75 -23.50
CA SER A 127 -18.64 -17.94 -22.77
C SER A 127 -19.83 -18.56 -23.51
N PRO A 128 -19.77 -19.82 -23.97
CA PRO A 128 -20.96 -20.50 -24.49
C PRO A 128 -21.94 -20.86 -23.36
N ALA A 129 -21.57 -20.65 -22.09
CA ALA A 129 -22.50 -20.68 -20.97
C ALA A 129 -23.23 -19.33 -20.83
N GLN A 130 -23.86 -18.84 -21.90
CA GLN A 130 -25.11 -18.11 -21.73
C GLN A 130 -26.20 -19.17 -21.60
N THR A 131 -26.36 -19.70 -20.39
CA THR A 131 -27.61 -20.40 -20.07
C THR A 131 -28.74 -19.39 -20.29
N GLN A 132 -29.82 -19.80 -20.94
CA GLN A 132 -30.94 -18.92 -21.28
C GLN A 132 -31.63 -18.27 -20.06
N ASN A 133 -31.22 -18.65 -18.85
CA ASN A 133 -31.83 -18.27 -17.58
C ASN A 133 -31.26 -16.96 -17.00
N TRP A 134 -30.11 -16.48 -17.49
CA TRP A 134 -29.52 -15.21 -17.04
C TRP A 134 -29.38 -14.25 -18.22
N ARG A 135 -30.49 -13.57 -18.54
CA ARG A 135 -30.58 -12.54 -19.59
C ARG A 135 -30.56 -11.12 -19.03
N GLU A 136 -29.86 -10.88 -17.93
CA GLU A 136 -29.75 -9.53 -17.38
C GLU A 136 -28.30 -9.04 -17.42
N PRO A 137 -28.03 -7.85 -17.99
CA PRO A 137 -26.74 -7.23 -17.87
C PRO A 137 -26.48 -6.88 -16.39
N ARG A 138 -25.28 -7.20 -15.89
CA ARG A 138 -24.84 -6.89 -14.51
C ARG A 138 -24.86 -5.40 -14.14
N SER A 139 -25.26 -4.51 -15.04
CA SER A 139 -25.38 -3.08 -14.77
C SER A 139 -26.61 -2.68 -13.94
N GLN A 140 -27.51 -3.61 -13.57
CA GLN A 140 -28.65 -3.30 -12.67
C GLN A 140 -28.49 -3.83 -11.23
N GLN A 141 -27.37 -4.46 -10.87
CA GLN A 141 -27.14 -4.91 -9.48
C GLN A 141 -26.43 -3.86 -8.59
N ALA A 142 -26.37 -2.60 -9.03
CA ALA A 142 -25.74 -1.51 -8.29
C ALA A 142 -26.72 -0.36 -7.95
N GLU A 143 -28.01 -0.67 -7.81
CA GLU A 143 -28.97 0.20 -7.11
C GLU A 143 -29.52 -0.54 -5.88
N TYR A 144 -28.76 -0.49 -4.79
CA TYR A 144 -29.28 -0.43 -3.42
C TYR A 144 -28.22 0.17 -2.49
#